data_AF-A0AAE3XK54-F1
#
_entry.id   AF-A0AAE3XK54-F1
#
_cell.length_a   1.000
_cell.length_b   1.000
_cell.length_c   1.000
_cell.angle_alpha   90.00
_cell.angle_beta   90.00
_cell.angle_gamma   90.00
#
_symmetry.space_group_name_H-M   'P 1'
#
loop_
_entity.id
_entity.type
_entity.pdbx_description
1 polymer ?
#
loop_
_entity_poly.entity_id
_entity_poly.type
_entity_poly.pdbx_seq_one_letter_code
_entity_poly.pdbx_strand_id
1 'polypeptide(L)'
;MNTKAINISIWIIQILMSLIFVIAAGVKISMSYAEYVQMMPYAKDFPALAIKLIGITEILGVIGLNLPFLMNKFKYLSPMAAFGLALTMIGAVVVHLNNNEPFVMQLVFLGMLSLVGIYRYKQLKQG
;
A
#
# COMPACT_ATOMS: atom_id res chain seq x y z
N MET A 1 17.52 -6.72 -20.49
CA MET A 1 17.75 -6.16 -19.13
C MET A 1 18.26 -7.26 -18.22
N ASN A 2 19.17 -6.93 -17.30
CA ASN A 2 19.71 -7.88 -16.32
C ASN A 2 18.66 -8.20 -15.24
N THR A 3 18.24 -9.46 -15.13
CA THR A 3 17.21 -9.92 -14.17
C THR A 3 17.57 -9.59 -12.71
N LYS A 4 18.86 -9.55 -12.36
CA LYS A 4 19.32 -9.15 -11.02
C LYS A 4 19.03 -7.68 -10.75
N ALA A 5 19.30 -6.80 -11.72
CA ALA A 5 19.05 -5.37 -11.59
C ALA A 5 17.55 -5.09 -11.40
N ILE A 6 16.67 -5.73 -12.18
CA ILE A 6 15.21 -5.60 -12.03
C ILE A 6 14.77 -6.05 -10.64
N ASN A 7 15.27 -7.19 -10.16
CA ASN A 7 14.92 -7.69 -8.83
C ASN A 7 15.32 -6.68 -7.73
N ILE A 8 16.53 -6.13 -7.80
CA ILE A 8 17.00 -5.11 -6.83
C ILE A 8 16.11 -3.86 -6.89
N SER A 9 15.75 -3.37 -8.08
CA SER A 9 14.85 -2.23 -8.22
C SER A 9 13.48 -2.48 -7.59
N ILE A 10 12.88 -3.64 -7.83
CA ILE A 10 11.60 -4.03 -7.22
C ILE A 10 11.71 -4.10 -5.70
N TRP A 11 12.83 -4.60 -5.19
CA TRP A 11 13.11 -4.63 -3.75
C TRP A 11 13.18 -3.24 -3.12
N ILE A 12 13.87 -2.29 -3.77
CA ILE A 12 13.94 -0.90 -3.30
C ILE A 12 12.54 -0.29 -3.25
N ILE A 13 11.76 -0.41 -4.34
CA ILE A 13 10.38 0.08 -4.39
C ILE A 13 9.54 -0.53 -3.28
N GLN A 14 9.67 -1.84 -3.07
CA GLN A 14 8.92 -2.57 -2.06
C GLN A 14 9.22 -2.08 -0.63
N ILE A 15 10.49 -1.85 -0.29
CA ILE A 15 10.88 -1.32 1.03
C ILE A 15 10.34 0.11 1.20
N LEU A 16 10.48 0.96 0.18
CA LEU A 16 9.97 2.33 0.22
C LEU A 16 8.45 2.37 0.42
N MET A 17 7.70 1.56 -0.33
CA MET A 17 6.25 1.44 -0.15
C MET A 17 5.91 0.95 1.25
N SER A 18 6.63 -0.06 1.75
CA SER A 18 6.40 -0.58 3.09
C SER A 18 6.55 0.49 4.18
N LEU A 19 7.59 1.32 4.09
CA LEU A 19 7.81 2.41 5.03
C LEU A 19 6.70 3.45 4.97
N ILE A 20 6.33 3.89 3.76
CA ILE A 20 5.26 4.89 3.57
C ILE A 20 3.93 4.38 4.16
N PHE A 21 3.57 3.13 3.87
CA PHE A 21 2.32 2.55 4.36
C PHE A 21 2.34 2.28 5.86
N VAL A 22 3.47 1.89 6.46
CA VAL A 22 3.59 1.76 7.92
C VAL A 22 3.36 3.10 8.62
N ILE A 23 3.97 4.18 8.10
CA ILE A 23 3.76 5.52 8.65
C ILE A 23 2.30 5.94 8.49
N ALA A 24 1.74 5.83 7.29
CA ALA A 24 0.36 6.23 7.01
C ALA A 24 -0.65 5.46 7.88
N ALA A 25 -0.47 4.14 8.01
CA ALA A 25 -1.31 3.31 8.84
C ALA A 25 -1.12 3.59 10.34
N GLY A 26 0.12 3.82 10.77
CA GLY A 26 0.45 4.21 12.14
C GLY A 26 -0.28 5.48 12.56
N VAL A 27 -0.34 6.47 11.67
CA VAL A 27 -1.12 7.71 11.88
C VAL A 27 -2.62 7.40 11.98
N LYS A 28 -3.20 6.62 11.05
CA LYS A 28 -4.63 6.28 11.05
C LYS A 28 -5.08 5.49 12.29
N ILE A 29 -4.21 4.66 12.84
CA ILE A 29 -4.53 3.79 14.00
C ILE A 29 -4.30 4.52 15.32
N SER A 30 -3.20 5.28 15.43
CA SER A 30 -2.74 5.85 16.70
C SER A 30 -3.31 7.23 17.00
N MET A 31 -3.59 8.03 15.98
CA MET A 31 -4.08 9.40 16.17
C MET A 31 -5.58 9.39 16.54
N SER A 32 -6.02 10.36 17.36
CA SER A 32 -7.45 10.47 17.65
C SER A 32 -8.21 10.87 16.38
N TYR A 33 -9.49 10.47 16.29
CA TYR A 33 -10.29 10.79 15.11
C TYR A 33 -10.45 12.30 14.89
N ALA A 34 -10.56 13.08 15.99
CA ALA A 34 -10.66 14.53 15.92
C ALA A 34 -9.40 15.17 15.33
N GLU A 35 -8.21 14.76 15.77
CA GLU A 35 -6.94 15.22 15.21
C GLU A 35 -6.76 14.76 13.75
N TYR A 36 -7.18 13.53 13.43
CA TYR A 36 -7.15 13.01 12.06
C TYR A 36 -8.01 13.82 11.10
N VAL A 37 -9.21 14.17 11.53
CA VAL A 37 -10.12 15.03 10.77
C VAL A 37 -9.55 16.44 10.56
N GLN A 38 -8.80 16.98 11.51
CA GLN A 38 -8.13 18.28 11.34
C GLN A 38 -7.00 18.21 10.31
N MET A 39 -6.22 17.12 10.33
CA MET A 39 -5.13 16.90 9.38
C MET A 39 -5.64 16.52 7.98
N MET A 40 -6.72 15.74 7.92
CA MET A 40 -7.29 15.12 6.72
C MET A 40 -8.80 15.42 6.67
N PRO A 41 -9.21 16.60 6.15
CA PRO A 41 -10.61 17.05 6.19
C PRO A 41 -11.61 16.06 5.58
N TYR A 42 -11.21 15.31 4.54
CA TYR A 42 -12.05 14.27 3.91
C TYR A 42 -12.53 13.20 4.90
N ALA A 43 -11.80 13.00 6.00
CA ALA A 43 -12.12 11.94 6.95
C ALA A 43 -13.47 12.16 7.62
N LYS A 44 -14.00 13.40 7.63
CA LYS A 44 -15.33 13.74 8.16
C LYS A 44 -16.46 12.96 7.49
N ASP A 45 -16.26 12.57 6.24
CA ASP A 45 -17.27 11.87 5.44
C ASP A 45 -17.33 10.36 5.76
N PHE A 46 -16.41 9.87 6.61
CA PHE A 46 -16.28 8.46 6.94
C PHE A 46 -16.36 8.23 8.45
N PRO A 47 -16.92 7.09 8.91
CA PRO A 47 -16.90 6.76 10.32
C PRO A 47 -15.46 6.51 10.78
N ALA A 48 -15.14 6.91 12.02
CA ALA A 48 -13.80 6.71 12.62
C ALA A 48 -13.32 5.25 12.54
N LEU A 49 -14.24 4.29 12.65
CA LEU A 49 -13.95 2.87 12.51
C LEU A 49 -13.42 2.52 11.10
N ALA A 50 -13.98 3.11 10.04
CA ALA A 50 -13.52 2.85 8.68
C ALA A 50 -12.08 3.31 8.47
N ILE A 51 -11.71 4.51 8.97
CA ILE A 51 -10.33 5.02 8.91
C ILE A 51 -9.35 4.07 9.63
N LYS A 52 -9.73 3.56 10.80
CA LYS A 52 -8.91 2.58 11.54
C LYS A 52 -8.79 1.25 10.79
N LEU A 53 -9.89 0.75 10.22
CA LEU A 53 -9.88 -0.48 9.43
C LEU A 53 -8.99 -0.35 8.19
N ILE A 54 -8.98 0.82 7.52
CA ILE A 54 -8.05 1.10 6.42
C ILE A 54 -6.61 1.00 6.92
N GLY A 55 -6.26 1.65 8.04
CA GLY A 55 -4.92 1.55 8.62
C GLY A 55 -4.53 0.11 8.96
N ILE A 56 -5.43 -0.67 9.58
CA ILE A 56 -5.17 -2.10 9.87
C ILE A 56 -4.93 -2.89 8.58
N THR A 57 -5.74 -2.65 7.56
CA THR A 57 -5.59 -3.32 6.24
C THR A 57 -4.27 -2.95 5.58
N GLU A 58 -3.82 -1.70 5.71
CA GLU A 58 -2.52 -1.25 5.21
C GLU A 58 -1.36 -1.97 5.93
N ILE A 59 -1.41 -2.11 7.26
CA ILE A 59 -0.41 -2.89 8.00
C ILE A 59 -0.40 -4.35 7.56
N LEU A 60 -1.57 -4.98 7.43
CA LEU A 60 -1.68 -6.35 6.94
C LEU A 60 -1.13 -6.49 5.53
N GLY A 61 -1.37 -5.51 4.67
CA GLY A 61 -0.78 -5.42 3.33
C GLY A 61 0.74 -5.33 3.39
N VAL A 62 1.32 -4.46 4.22
CA VAL A 62 2.78 -4.38 4.37
C VAL A 62 3.36 -5.68 4.90
N ILE A 63 2.71 -6.32 5.87
CA ILE A 63 3.14 -7.63 6.38
C ILE A 63 3.12 -8.66 5.25
N GLY A 64 1.99 -8.82 4.55
CA GLY A 64 1.85 -9.77 3.45
C GLY A 64 2.82 -9.51 2.29
N LEU A 65 3.14 -8.24 2.03
CA LEU A 65 4.09 -7.83 1.00
C LEU A 65 5.49 -8.36 1.31
N ASN A 66 5.91 -8.31 2.58
CA ASN A 66 7.27 -8.65 3.02
C ASN A 66 7.42 -10.03 3.64
N LEU A 67 6.32 -10.71 4.03
CA LEU A 67 6.36 -12.01 4.69
C LEU A 67 7.15 -13.09 3.92
N PRO A 68 7.11 -13.13 2.57
CA PRO A 68 7.87 -14.13 1.82
C PRO A 68 9.39 -14.04 1.99
N PHE A 69 9.90 -12.94 2.55
CA PHE A 69 11.31 -12.79 2.91
C PHE A 69 11.71 -13.58 4.15
N LEU A 70 10.76 -13.83 5.04
CA LEU A 70 10.98 -14.61 6.26
C LEU A 70 10.68 -16.10 6.00
N MET A 71 9.79 -16.39 5.05
CA MET A 71 9.26 -17.74 4.84
C MET A 71 9.02 -18.00 3.35
N ASN A 72 9.90 -18.82 2.74
CA ASN A 72 9.86 -19.21 1.33
C ASN A 72 8.54 -19.88 0.88
N LYS A 73 7.70 -20.32 1.82
CA LYS A 73 6.39 -20.96 1.57
C LYS A 73 5.30 -19.97 1.17
N PHE A 74 5.41 -18.70 1.56
CA PHE A 74 4.33 -17.71 1.44
C PHE A 74 4.44 -16.81 0.21
N LYS A 75 5.21 -17.17 -0.81
CA LYS A 75 5.50 -16.31 -1.98
C LYS A 75 4.24 -15.74 -2.68
N TYR A 76 3.09 -16.41 -2.60
CA TYR A 76 1.80 -15.93 -3.12
C TYR A 76 1.24 -14.71 -2.37
N LEU A 77 1.64 -14.47 -1.12
CA LEU A 77 1.16 -13.33 -0.33
C LEU A 77 1.70 -12.00 -0.86
N SER A 78 2.95 -11.95 -1.35
CA SER A 78 3.52 -10.69 -1.86
C SER A 78 2.68 -10.05 -2.98
N PRO A 79 2.31 -10.77 -4.08
CA PRO A 79 1.49 -10.16 -5.13
C PRO A 79 0.08 -9.85 -4.65
N MET A 80 -0.55 -10.69 -3.83
CA MET A 80 -1.89 -10.42 -3.28
C MET A 80 -1.89 -9.16 -2.40
N ALA A 81 -0.88 -9.01 -1.55
CA ALA A 81 -0.73 -7.85 -0.70
C ALA A 81 -0.43 -6.57 -1.48
N ALA A 82 0.42 -6.66 -2.51
CA ALA A 82 0.68 -5.53 -3.41
C ALA A 82 -0.60 -5.05 -4.10
N PHE A 83 -1.44 -5.97 -4.60
CA PHE A 83 -2.73 -5.60 -5.19
C PHE A 83 -3.72 -5.09 -4.15
N GLY A 84 -3.76 -5.66 -2.94
CA GLY A 84 -4.59 -5.16 -1.84
C GLY A 84 -4.26 -3.70 -1.48
N LEU A 85 -2.96 -3.38 -1.35
CA LEU A 85 -2.50 -2.00 -1.14
C LEU A 85 -2.79 -1.11 -2.36
N ALA A 86 -2.71 -1.64 -3.59
CA ALA A 86 -3.06 -0.87 -4.77
C ALA A 86 -4.56 -0.51 -4.81
N LEU A 87 -5.44 -1.39 -4.31
CA LEU A 87 -6.87 -1.11 -4.19
C LEU A 87 -7.15 0.04 -3.21
N THR A 88 -6.39 0.16 -2.11
CA THR A 88 -6.57 1.30 -1.20
C THR A 88 -6.17 2.62 -1.86
N MET A 89 -5.20 2.60 -2.78
CA MET A 89 -4.84 3.78 -3.59
C MET A 89 -5.94 4.16 -4.58
N ILE A 90 -6.67 3.21 -5.15
CA ILE A 90 -7.86 3.52 -5.97
C ILE A 90 -8.90 4.26 -5.13
N GLY A 91 -9.19 3.77 -3.92
CA GLY A 91 -10.09 4.46 -2.99
C GLY A 91 -9.62 5.87 -2.66
N ALA A 92 -8.31 6.05 -2.39
CA ALA A 92 -7.73 7.35 -2.14
C ALA A 92 -7.87 8.30 -3.35
N VAL A 93 -7.63 7.83 -4.57
CA VAL A 93 -7.82 8.63 -5.80
C VAL A 93 -9.26 9.13 -5.90
N VAL A 94 -10.26 8.27 -5.66
CA VAL A 94 -11.68 8.68 -5.69
C VAL A 94 -11.98 9.75 -4.64
N VAL A 95 -11.44 9.60 -3.43
CA VAL A 95 -11.62 10.60 -2.35
C VAL A 95 -10.99 11.95 -2.73
N HIS A 96 -9.76 11.97 -3.23
CA HIS A 96 -9.10 13.22 -3.61
C HIS A 96 -9.77 13.87 -4.84
N LEU A 97 -10.22 13.07 -5.81
CA LEU A 97 -11.00 13.56 -6.95
C LEU A 97 -12.29 14.26 -6.50
N ASN A 98 -13.04 13.64 -5.59
CA ASN A 98 -14.30 14.21 -5.08
C ASN A 98 -14.06 15.50 -4.28
N ASN A 99 -12.90 15.63 -3.65
CA ASN A 99 -12.50 16.83 -2.90
C ASN A 99 -11.78 17.89 -3.76
N ASN A 100 -11.66 17.68 -5.08
CA ASN A 100 -10.90 18.56 -6.00
C ASN A 100 -9.43 18.76 -5.57
N GLU A 101 -8.83 17.76 -4.94
CA GLU A 101 -7.43 17.77 -4.50
C GLU A 101 -6.51 17.05 -5.50
N PRO A 102 -5.22 17.38 -5.56
CA PRO A 102 -4.25 16.65 -6.36
C PRO A 102 -4.13 15.18 -5.93
N PHE A 103 -4.25 14.26 -6.89
CA PHE A 103 -4.19 12.80 -6.67
C PHE A 103 -2.98 12.11 -7.34
N VAL A 104 -1.98 12.88 -7.75
CA VAL A 104 -0.82 12.38 -8.50
C VAL A 104 0.00 11.38 -7.67
N MET A 105 0.18 11.63 -6.37
CA MET A 105 0.95 10.72 -5.50
C MET A 105 0.29 9.34 -5.38
N GLN A 106 -1.04 9.31 -5.30
CA GLN A 106 -1.84 8.10 -5.17
C GLN A 106 -1.73 7.26 -6.45
N LEU A 107 -1.70 7.90 -7.63
CA LEU A 107 -1.42 7.21 -8.90
C LEU A 107 0.01 6.66 -8.96
N VAL A 108 0.99 7.43 -8.48
CA VAL A 108 2.39 6.99 -8.42
C VAL A 108 2.53 5.77 -7.51
N PHE A 109 1.90 5.78 -6.33
CA PHE A 109 1.90 4.64 -5.40
C PHE A 109 1.16 3.43 -5.99
N LEU A 110 0.01 3.65 -6.62
CA LEU A 110 -0.72 2.61 -7.33
C LEU A 110 0.13 1.95 -8.43
N GLY A 111 0.85 2.75 -9.22
CA GLY A 111 1.75 2.27 -10.26
C GLY A 111 2.90 1.44 -9.67
N MET A 112 3.56 1.93 -8.63
CA MET A 112 4.64 1.21 -7.96
C MET A 112 4.19 -0.11 -7.35
N LEU A 113 3.06 -0.13 -6.64
CA LEU A 113 2.49 -1.34 -6.06
C LEU A 113 2.07 -2.35 -7.14
N SER A 114 1.46 -1.88 -8.22
CA SER A 114 1.09 -2.73 -9.36
C SER A 114 2.32 -3.36 -10.02
N LEU A 115 3.39 -2.59 -10.20
CA LEU A 115 4.67 -3.11 -10.73
C LEU A 115 5.26 -4.20 -9.82
N VAL A 116 5.29 -3.97 -8.51
CA VAL A 116 5.75 -4.97 -7.54
C VAL A 116 4.87 -6.23 -7.62
N GLY A 117 3.54 -6.06 -7.60
CA GLY A 117 2.59 -7.17 -7.64
C GLY A 117 2.73 -8.02 -8.91
N ILE A 118 2.77 -7.39 -10.08
CA ILE A 118 2.94 -8.07 -11.37
C ILE A 118 4.28 -8.80 -11.43
N TYR A 119 5.37 -8.15 -11.00
CA TYR A 119 6.69 -8.77 -11.03
C TYR A 119 6.78 -10.00 -10.12
N ARG A 120 6.31 -9.88 -8.86
CA ARG A 120 6.30 -11.00 -7.91
C ARG A 120 5.38 -12.14 -8.38
N TYR A 121 4.24 -11.82 -9.00
CA TYR A 121 3.36 -12.82 -9.61
C TYR A 121 4.01 -13.55 -10.79
N LYS A 122 4.72 -12.84 -11.67
CA LYS A 122 5.47 -13.48 -12.76
C LYS A 122 6.59 -14.38 -12.22
N GLN A 123 7.30 -13.93 -11.18
CA GLN A 123 8.37 -14.70 -10.55
C GLN A 123 7.86 -16.02 -9.95
N LEU A 124 6.62 -16.05 -9.44
CA LEU A 124 5.96 -17.27 -8.95
C LEU A 124 5.68 -18.30 -10.06
N LYS A 125 5.34 -17.85 -11.27
CA LYS A 125 5.02 -18.76 -12.39
C LYS A 125 6.26 -19.33 -13.08
N GLN A 126 7.44 -18.79 -12.81
CA GLN A 126 8.69 -19.12 -13.49
C GLN A 126 9.60 -20.05 -12.67
N GLY A 127 9.24 -20.36 -11.42
CA GLY A 127 9.98 -21.27 -10.54
C GLY A 127 9.11 -22.43 -10.09
#